data_AF-A0A3M3XDH4-F1
#
_entry.id   AF-A0A3M3XDH4-F1
#
_cell.length_a   1.000
_cell.length_b   1.000
_cell.length_c   1.000
_cell.angle_alpha   90.00
_cell.angle_beta   90.00
_cell.angle_gamma   90.00
#
_symmetry.space_group_name_H-M   'P 1'
#
loop_
_entity.id
_entity.type
_entity.pdbx_description
1 polymer ?
#
loop_
_entity_poly.entity_id
_entity_poly.type
_entity_poly.pdbx_seq_one_letter_code
_entity_poly.pdbx_strand_id
1 'polypeptide(L)' 'MSQIEIWEGQRFAAQMIEQASHLPKCMFDGRGPVETMASNLEVASQVRPADYAKGMLQVIEVVRHGLL' A
#
# COMPACT_ATOMS: atom_id res chain seq x y z
N MET A 1 6.22 -17.30 -10.89
CA MET A 1 6.39 -15.98 -10.27
C MET A 1 6.73 -14.99 -11.36
N SER A 2 5.83 -14.05 -11.64
CA SER A 2 6.01 -12.96 -12.59
C SER A 2 6.64 -11.76 -11.88
N GLN A 3 7.90 -11.45 -12.20
CA GLN A 3 8.60 -10.30 -11.65
C GLN A 3 7.90 -8.97 -12.01
N ILE A 4 7.24 -8.92 -13.18
CA ILE A 4 6.54 -7.74 -13.70
C ILE A 4 5.33 -7.43 -12.82
N GLU A 5 4.50 -8.44 -12.53
CA GLU A 5 3.29 -8.24 -11.71
C GLU A 5 3.63 -7.77 -10.29
N ILE A 6 4.73 -8.28 -9.71
CA ILE A 6 5.23 -7.81 -8.41
C ILE A 6 5.56 -6.31 -8.49
N TRP A 7 6.32 -5.90 -9.51
CA TRP A 7 6.71 -4.49 -9.67
C TRP A 7 5.51 -3.58 -9.91
N GLU A 8 4.53 -4.02 -10.70
CA GLU A 8 3.29 -3.27 -10.92
C GLU A 8 2.49 -3.09 -9.62
N GLY A 9 2.39 -4.15 -8.81
CA GLY A 9 1.74 -4.09 -7.50
C GLY A 9 2.44 -3.13 -6.54
N GLN A 10 3.78 -3.15 -6.50
CA GLN A 10 4.58 -2.19 -5.72
C GLN A 10 4.34 -0.76 -6.19
N ARG A 11 4.43 -0.49 -7.49
CA ARG A 11 4.28 0.85 -8.06
C ARG A 11 2.91 1.42 -7.74
N PHE A 12 1.85 0.62 -7.91
CA PHE A 12 0.49 1.02 -7.59
C PHE A 12 0.33 1.37 -6.10
N ALA A 13 0.78 0.49 -5.20
CA ALA A 13 0.68 0.73 -3.76
C ALA A 13 1.45 1.99 -3.33
N ALA A 14 2.67 2.17 -3.84
CA ALA A 14 3.49 3.34 -3.55
C ALA A 14 2.82 4.65 -3.99
N GLN A 15 2.26 4.69 -5.21
CA GLN A 15 1.56 5.87 -5.73
C GLN A 15 0.33 6.23 -4.90
N MET A 16 -0.46 5.24 -4.47
CA MET A 16 -1.63 5.47 -3.63
C MET A 16 -1.25 6.04 -2.26
N ILE A 17 -0.18 5.53 -1.66
CA ILE A 17 0.31 6.00 -0.35
C ILE A 17 0.91 7.39 -0.46
N GLU A 18 1.70 7.67 -1.51
CA GLU A 18 2.24 9.00 -1.80
C GLU A 18 1.12 10.03 -1.94
N GLN A 19 0.08 9.74 -2.72
CA GLN A 19 -1.09 10.62 -2.86
C GLN A 19 -1.81 10.85 -1.53
N ALA A 20 -1.97 9.80 -0.72
CA ALA A 20 -2.61 9.91 0.59
C ALA A 20 -1.76 10.74 1.58
N SER A 21 -0.44 10.69 1.48
CA SER A 21 0.48 11.33 2.43
C SER A 21 0.29 12.85 2.56
N HIS A 22 -0.26 13.50 1.54
CA HIS A 22 -0.54 14.92 1.51
C HIS A 22 -1.89 15.31 2.16
N LEU A 23 -2.71 14.34 2.55
CA LEU A 23 -4.03 14.61 3.13
C LEU A 23 -3.93 14.89 4.64
N PRO A 24 -4.80 15.75 5.19
CA PRO A 24 -4.76 16.09 6.60
C PRO A 24 -5.29 14.93 7.47
N LYS A 25 -4.61 14.65 8.59
CA LYS A 25 -4.98 13.57 9.53
C LYS A 25 -6.40 13.65 10.07
N CYS A 26 -6.98 14.86 10.17
CA CYS A 26 -8.34 15.05 10.67
C CYS A 26 -9.42 14.39 9.80
N MET A 27 -9.09 14.02 8.55
CA MET A 27 -10.00 13.30 7.66
C MET A 27 -10.01 11.77 7.90
N PHE A 28 -9.15 11.25 8.79
CA PHE A 28 -8.89 9.81 8.91
C PHE A 28 -8.81 9.36 10.37
N ASP A 29 -9.96 9.00 10.99
CA ASP A 29 -10.18 8.32 12.29
C ASP A 29 -9.04 8.29 13.34
N GLY A 30 -8.25 9.35 13.47
CA GLY A 30 -7.01 9.39 14.25
C GLY A 30 -5.82 8.58 13.70
N ARG A 31 -6.04 7.57 12.83
CA ARG A 31 -4.98 6.72 12.24
C ARG A 31 -4.08 7.47 11.25
N GLY A 32 -4.61 8.53 10.64
CA GLY A 32 -3.91 9.30 9.62
C GLY A 32 -3.94 8.63 8.24
N PRO A 33 -3.65 9.41 7.19
CA PRO A 33 -3.95 9.02 5.81
C PRO A 33 -3.13 7.82 5.32
N VAL A 34 -1.86 7.74 5.73
CA VAL A 34 -0.93 6.67 5.32
C VAL A 34 -1.39 5.31 5.85
N GLU A 35 -1.73 5.22 7.14
CA GLU A 35 -2.20 3.95 7.74
C GLU A 35 -3.59 3.55 7.21
N THR A 36 -4.48 4.52 6.99
CA THR A 36 -5.77 4.23 6.34
C THR A 36 -5.55 3.69 4.93
N MET A 37 -4.64 4.27 4.15
CA MET A 37 -4.36 3.78 2.80
C MET A 37 -3.71 2.40 2.82
N ALA A 38 -2.76 2.15 3.74
CA ALA A 38 -2.15 0.84 3.92
C ALA A 38 -3.19 -0.24 4.21
N SER A 39 -4.14 0.03 5.11
CA SER A 39 -5.26 -0.87 5.43
C SER A 39 -6.17 -1.13 4.22
N ASN A 40 -6.47 -0.09 3.43
CA ASN A 40 -7.29 -0.24 2.21
C ASN A 40 -6.59 -1.08 1.14
N LEU A 41 -5.28 -0.90 0.97
CA LEU A 41 -4.46 -1.67 0.03
C LEU A 41 -4.34 -3.14 0.48
N GLU A 42 -4.26 -3.40 1.78
CA GLU A 42 -4.26 -4.75 2.34
C GLU A 42 -5.55 -5.50 1.98
N VAL A 43 -6.72 -4.87 2.17
CA VAL A 43 -8.00 -5.43 1.74
C VAL A 43 -8.05 -5.61 0.22
N ALA A 44 -7.60 -4.61 -0.54
CA ALA A 44 -7.60 -4.69 -2.00
C ALA A 44 -6.71 -5.82 -2.53
N SER A 45 -5.61 -6.15 -1.85
CA SER A 45 -4.70 -7.22 -2.25
C SER A 45 -5.35 -8.60 -2.26
N GLN A 46 -6.39 -8.82 -1.44
CA GLN A 46 -7.07 -10.12 -1.27
C GLN A 46 -7.79 -10.60 -2.53
N VAL A 47 -8.12 -9.68 -3.45
CA VAL A 47 -8.83 -9.98 -4.72
C VAL A 47 -7.93 -9.83 -5.95
N ARG A 48 -6.62 -9.61 -5.76
CA ARG A 48 -5.66 -9.43 -6.85
C ARG A 48 -4.87 -10.72 -7.13
N PRO A 49 -4.30 -10.86 -8.34
CA PRO A 49 -3.37 -11.95 -8.64
C PRO A 49 -2.24 -12.02 -7.60
N ALA A 50 -1.81 -13.24 -7.25
CA ALA A 50 -0.92 -13.47 -6.11
C ALA A 50 0.40 -12.68 -6.18
N ASP A 51 1.04 -12.61 -7.36
CA ASP A 51 2.29 -11.88 -7.54
C ASP A 51 2.09 -10.36 -7.45
N TYR A 52 0.97 -9.83 -7.96
CA TYR A 52 0.60 -8.42 -7.81
C TYR A 52 0.29 -8.07 -6.34
N ALA A 53 -0.51 -8.90 -5.67
CA ALA A 53 -0.83 -8.77 -4.26
C ALA A 53 0.44 -8.79 -3.39
N LYS A 54 1.40 -9.66 -3.71
CA LYS A 54 2.71 -9.71 -3.06
C LYS A 54 3.45 -8.38 -3.18
N GLY A 55 3.46 -7.77 -4.38
CA GLY A 55 4.07 -6.45 -4.58
C GLY A 55 3.43 -5.36 -3.73
N MET A 56 2.09 -5.36 -3.63
CA MET A 56 1.38 -4.42 -2.76
C MET A 56 1.76 -4.59 -1.27
N LEU A 57 1.77 -5.84 -0.80
CA LEU A 57 2.06 -6.17 0.60
C LEU A 57 3.49 -5.78 1.00
N GLN A 58 4.47 -5.92 0.11
CA GLN A 58 5.84 -5.48 0.37
C GLN A 58 5.93 -3.97 0.65
N VAL A 59 5.16 -3.15 -0.08
CA VAL A 59 5.12 -1.70 0.17
C VAL A 59 4.43 -1.38 1.49
N ILE A 60 3.32 -2.07 1.80
CA ILE A 60 2.60 -1.92 3.07
C ILE A 60 3.54 -2.22 4.26
N GLU A 61 4.34 -3.29 4.15
CA GLU A 61 5.29 -3.70 5.17
C GLU A 61 6.36 -2.61 5.43
N VAL A 62 6.94 -2.04 4.36
CA VAL A 62 7.92 -0.94 4.46
C VAL A 62 7.29 0.28 5.14
N VAL A 63 6.06 0.64 4.76
CA VAL A 63 5.38 1.83 5.29
C VAL A 63 5.03 1.68 6.78
N ARG A 64 4.62 0.48 7.21
CA ARG A 64 4.26 0.21 8.61
C ARG A 64 5.46 0.04 9.53
N HIS A 65 6.54 -0.55 9.04
CA HIS A 65 7.69 -0.91 9.88
C HIS A 65 8.91 -0.01 9.69
N GLY A 66 8.87 0.91 8.71
CA GLY A 66 9.96 1.87 8.45
C GLY A 66 11.29 1.21 8.08
N LEU A 67 11.26 -0.06 7.66
CA LEU A 67 12.46 -0.82 7.31
C LEU A 67 12.94 -0.40 5.92
N LEU A 68 13.99 0.43 5.90
CA LEU A 68 14.97 0.54 4.82
C LEU A 68 16.15 -0.39 5.11
#